data_AF-A0A3N5Y1L7-F1
#
_entry.id   AF-A0A3N5Y1L7-F1
#
_cell.length_a   1.000
_cell.length_b   1.000
_cell.length_c   1.000
_cell.angle_alpha   90.00
_cell.angle_beta   90.00
_cell.angle_gamma   90.00
#
_symmetry.space_group_name_H-M   'P 1'
#
loop_
_entity.id
_entity.type
_entity.pdbx_description
1 polymer ?
#
loop_
_entity_poly.entity_id
_entity_poly.type
_entity_poly.pdbx_seq_one_letter_code
_entity_poly.pdbx_strand_id
1 'polypeptide(L)'
;MKERILLTAEFNPSVKTYWVLMVVIVSGFTVIGIPLLIVTLPLAFFISGRVLKAMSANLYERKLVVKRGVFNKVEKSIPLEKITDVALIQGPIMRAFDLQQLSFETAGQSGEGALVSLLGIKDAEMFRETILQQKDALLSVSSPVVSDSTNRDGDIVALTESVHRIEQLLQKLVEHKTAK
;
A
#
# COMPACT_ATOMS: atom_id res chain seq x y z
N MET A 1 -4.34 -0.17 26.11
CA MET A 1 -5.05 0.72 25.17
C MET A 1 -5.83 -0.15 24.19
N LYS A 2 -7.16 0.00 24.08
CA LYS A 2 -7.95 -0.68 23.05
C LYS A 2 -7.57 -0.06 21.70
N GLU A 3 -6.89 -0.81 20.85
CA GLU A 3 -6.63 -0.37 19.49
C GLU A 3 -7.98 -0.20 18.79
N ARG A 4 -8.34 1.04 18.40
CA ARG A 4 -9.60 1.28 17.69
C ARG A 4 -9.45 0.81 16.25
N ILE A 5 -10.40 -0.01 15.82
CA ILE A 5 -10.55 -0.38 14.42
C ILE A 5 -11.19 0.82 13.72
N LEU A 6 -10.50 1.37 12.73
CA LEU A 6 -10.97 2.50 11.92
C LEU A 6 -11.86 2.01 10.78
N LEU A 7 -11.48 0.89 10.14
CA LEU A 7 -12.21 0.34 9.00
C LEU A 7 -12.02 -1.17 8.92
N THR A 8 -13.11 -1.91 8.71
CA THR A 8 -13.07 -3.35 8.41
C THR A 8 -13.46 -3.54 6.95
N ALA A 9 -12.59 -4.21 6.18
CA ALA A 9 -12.91 -4.54 4.80
C ALA A 9 -13.99 -5.65 4.76
N GLU A 10 -15.12 -5.36 4.11
CA GLU A 10 -16.09 -6.39 3.73
C GLU A 10 -15.61 -7.09 2.45
N PHE A 11 -15.82 -8.40 2.35
CA PHE A 11 -15.46 -9.16 1.15
C PHE A 11 -16.70 -9.53 0.34
N ASN A 12 -16.65 -9.27 -0.97
CA ASN A 12 -17.74 -9.58 -1.88
C ASN A 12 -17.85 -11.11 -2.11
N PRO A 13 -19.03 -11.74 -1.96
CA PRO A 13 -19.21 -13.15 -2.29
C PRO A 13 -18.90 -13.53 -3.75
N SER A 14 -18.85 -12.56 -4.67
CA SER A 14 -18.47 -12.77 -6.08
C SER A 14 -17.09 -13.41 -6.26
N VAL A 15 -16.21 -13.34 -5.26
CA VAL A 15 -14.91 -14.06 -5.26
C VAL A 15 -15.12 -15.57 -5.43
N LYS A 16 -16.19 -16.13 -4.85
CA LYS A 16 -16.51 -17.56 -4.98
C LYS A 16 -16.80 -17.90 -6.44
N THR A 17 -17.65 -17.11 -7.09
CA THR A 17 -18.02 -17.32 -8.49
C THR A 17 -16.81 -17.16 -9.41
N TYR A 18 -15.95 -16.18 -9.15
CA TYR A 18 -14.72 -15.97 -9.90
C TYR A 18 -13.78 -17.18 -9.85
N TRP A 19 -13.54 -17.75 -8.67
CA TRP A 19 -12.71 -18.96 -8.54
C TRP A 19 -13.34 -20.19 -9.19
N VAL A 20 -14.64 -20.39 -9.01
CA VAL A 20 -15.36 -21.50 -9.66
C VAL A 20 -15.28 -21.37 -11.18
N LEU A 21 -15.48 -20.16 -11.72
CA LEU A 21 -15.37 -19.92 -13.16
C LEU A 21 -13.95 -20.23 -13.68
N MET A 22 -12.90 -19.84 -12.96
CA MET A 22 -11.52 -20.17 -13.33
C MET A 22 -11.30 -21.70 -13.41
N VAL A 23 -11.80 -22.44 -12.41
CA VAL A 23 -11.72 -23.91 -12.41
C VAL A 23 -12.50 -24.51 -13.57
N VAL A 24 -13.69 -23.98 -13.87
CA VAL A 24 -14.53 -24.43 -14.98
C VAL A 24 -13.86 -24.22 -16.32
N ILE A 25 -13.29 -23.03 -16.55
CA ILE A 25 -12.58 -22.72 -17.80
C ILE A 25 -11.39 -23.67 -17.98
N VAL A 26 -10.54 -23.83 -16.96
CA VAL A 26 -9.36 -24.71 -17.05
C VAL A 26 -9.75 -26.18 -17.27
N SER A 27 -10.78 -26.66 -16.57
CA SER A 27 -11.30 -28.02 -16.81
C SER A 27 -11.95 -28.16 -18.19
N GLY A 28 -12.59 -27.12 -18.72
CA GLY A 28 -13.20 -27.15 -20.05
C GLY A 28 -12.18 -27.27 -21.20
N PHE A 29 -10.97 -26.74 -21.01
CA PHE A 29 -9.88 -26.89 -21.98
C PHE A 29 -9.19 -28.26 -21.93
N THR A 30 -9.47 -29.09 -20.93
CA THR A 30 -8.85 -30.41 -20.76
C THR A 30 -9.87 -31.52 -20.95
N VAL A 31 -9.60 -32.47 -21.86
CA VAL A 31 -10.48 -33.63 -22.11
C VAL A 31 -10.69 -34.46 -20.83
N ILE A 32 -9.67 -34.51 -19.96
CA ILE A 32 -9.73 -35.15 -18.63
C ILE A 32 -10.51 -34.30 -17.62
N GLY A 33 -10.58 -32.98 -17.79
CA GLY A 33 -11.24 -32.07 -16.86
C GLY A 33 -12.77 -32.16 -16.89
N ILE A 34 -13.37 -32.55 -18.02
CA ILE A 34 -14.83 -32.63 -18.21
C ILE A 34 -15.50 -33.59 -17.21
N PRO A 35 -15.08 -34.87 -17.05
CA PRO A 35 -15.64 -35.73 -16.01
C PRO A 35 -15.28 -35.27 -14.59
N LEU A 36 -14.13 -34.60 -14.43
CA LEU A 36 -13.67 -34.08 -13.14
C LEU A 36 -14.52 -32.89 -12.64
N LEU A 37 -15.20 -32.17 -13.55
CA LEU A 37 -16.08 -31.03 -13.21
C LEU A 37 -17.18 -31.38 -12.21
N ILE A 38 -17.76 -32.58 -12.29
CA ILE A 38 -18.79 -33.04 -11.35
C ILE A 38 -18.29 -32.98 -9.90
N VAL A 39 -17.00 -33.24 -9.68
CA VAL A 39 -16.37 -33.27 -8.36
C VAL A 39 -15.75 -31.92 -8.00
N THR A 40 -15.09 -31.25 -8.95
CA THR A 40 -14.37 -29.98 -8.67
C THR A 40 -15.31 -28.82 -8.43
N LEU A 41 -16.49 -28.77 -9.06
CA LEU A 41 -17.46 -27.69 -8.89
C LEU A 41 -17.99 -27.57 -7.44
N PRO A 42 -18.56 -28.63 -6.82
CA PRO A 42 -19.03 -28.55 -5.43
C PRO A 42 -17.86 -28.34 -4.45
N LEU A 43 -16.70 -28.94 -4.72
CA LEU A 43 -15.51 -28.78 -3.89
C LEU A 43 -14.99 -27.33 -3.91
N ALA A 44 -14.91 -26.72 -5.09
CA ALA A 44 -14.50 -25.32 -5.27
C ALA A 44 -15.48 -24.36 -4.62
N PHE A 45 -16.79 -24.60 -4.72
CA PHE A 45 -17.81 -23.80 -4.04
C PHE A 45 -17.66 -23.88 -2.50
N PHE A 46 -17.46 -25.08 -1.96
CA PHE A 46 -17.29 -25.31 -0.53
C PHE A 46 -16.02 -24.65 0.01
N ILE A 47 -14.88 -24.83 -0.66
CA ILE A 47 -13.59 -24.25 -0.28
C ILE A 47 -13.65 -22.73 -0.37
N SER A 48 -14.20 -22.17 -1.45
CA SER A 48 -14.35 -20.72 -1.62
C SER A 48 -15.17 -20.09 -0.49
N GLY A 49 -16.24 -20.76 -0.04
CA GLY A 49 -17.04 -20.32 1.10
C GLY A 49 -16.25 -20.27 2.41
N ARG A 50 -15.38 -21.26 2.64
CA ARG A 50 -14.49 -21.31 3.82
C ARG A 50 -13.40 -20.23 3.75
N VAL A 51 -12.79 -20.04 2.58
CA VAL A 51 -11.72 -19.04 2.38
C VAL A 51 -12.23 -17.64 2.63
N LEU A 52 -13.39 -17.28 2.05
CA LEU A 52 -13.94 -15.95 2.21
C LEU A 52 -14.25 -15.62 3.67
N LYS A 53 -14.76 -16.59 4.44
CA LYS A 53 -15.00 -16.44 5.89
C LYS A 53 -13.71 -16.34 6.70
N ALA A 54 -12.60 -16.88 6.20
CA ALA A 54 -11.31 -16.86 6.86
C ALA A 54 -10.46 -15.63 6.48
N MET A 55 -10.91 -14.83 5.52
CA MET A 55 -10.26 -13.58 5.14
C MET A 55 -10.87 -12.42 5.91
N SER A 56 -10.02 -11.62 6.54
CA SER A 56 -10.43 -10.37 7.19
C SER A 56 -9.30 -9.37 7.08
N ALA A 57 -9.61 -8.12 6.75
CA ALA A 57 -8.64 -7.02 6.81
C ALA A 57 -9.19 -5.91 7.69
N ASN A 58 -8.45 -5.57 8.73
CA ASN A 58 -8.81 -4.54 9.70
C ASN A 58 -7.74 -3.46 9.69
N LEU A 59 -8.16 -2.23 9.41
CA LEU A 59 -7.36 -1.03 9.49
C LEU A 59 -7.45 -0.45 10.91
N TYR A 60 -6.29 -0.32 11.55
CA TYR A 60 -6.14 0.36 12.83
C TYR A 60 -5.42 1.71 12.63
N GLU A 61 -5.35 2.51 13.68
CA GLU A 61 -4.72 3.84 13.66
C GLU A 61 -3.28 3.85 13.12
N ARG A 62 -2.48 2.79 13.36
CA ARG A 62 -1.06 2.74 12.98
C ARG A 62 -0.66 1.51 12.16
N LYS A 63 -1.57 0.55 11.97
CA LYS A 63 -1.26 -0.73 11.33
C LYS A 63 -2.47 -1.27 10.58
N LEU A 64 -2.20 -1.99 9.51
CA LEU A 64 -3.15 -2.82 8.79
C LEU A 64 -2.94 -4.27 9.22
N VAL A 65 -3.98 -4.93 9.73
CA VAL A 65 -3.93 -6.35 10.09
C VAL A 65 -4.71 -7.14 9.06
N VAL A 66 -4.00 -7.99 8.34
CA VAL A 66 -4.54 -8.89 7.32
C VAL A 66 -4.51 -10.31 7.84
N LYS A 67 -5.66 -10.99 7.82
CA LYS A 67 -5.78 -12.41 8.14
C LYS A 67 -6.25 -13.17 6.92
N ARG A 68 -5.58 -14.28 6.60
CA ARG A 68 -5.92 -15.19 5.50
C ARG A 68 -5.71 -16.65 5.87
N GLY A 69 -6.46 -17.54 5.22
CA GLY A 69 -6.18 -18.98 5.20
C GLY A 69 -7.17 -19.83 5.99
N VAL A 70 -7.55 -20.97 5.39
CA VAL A 70 -8.53 -21.92 5.95
C VAL A 70 -7.84 -23.03 6.73
N PHE A 71 -6.78 -23.61 6.15
CA PHE A 71 -5.99 -24.69 6.76
C PHE A 71 -4.83 -24.11 7.58
N ASN A 72 -4.05 -23.21 6.96
CA ASN A 72 -2.98 -22.47 7.63
C ASN A 72 -3.43 -21.02 7.82
N LYS A 73 -3.73 -20.64 9.06
CA LYS A 73 -4.08 -19.26 9.41
C LYS A 73 -2.83 -18.40 9.41
N VAL A 74 -2.79 -17.42 8.52
CA VAL A 74 -1.70 -16.45 8.41
C VAL A 74 -2.24 -15.08 8.80
N GLU A 75 -1.69 -14.51 9.86
CA GLU A 75 -1.96 -13.15 10.32
C GLU A 75 -0.72 -12.28 10.10
N LYS A 76 -0.88 -11.18 9.37
CA LYS A 76 0.17 -10.21 9.08
C LYS A 76 -0.24 -8.84 9.56
N SER A 77 0.57 -8.26 10.43
CA SER A 77 0.42 -6.87 10.88
C SER A 77 1.43 -6.02 10.13
N ILE A 78 0.95 -5.11 9.30
CA ILE A 78 1.75 -4.23 8.46
C ILE A 78 1.62 -2.81 9.03
N PRO A 79 2.69 -2.24 9.61
CA PRO A 79 2.70 -0.83 10.02
C PRO A 79 2.44 0.08 8.81
N LEU A 80 1.60 1.11 8.96
CA LEU A 80 1.26 2.02 7.85
C LEU A 80 2.49 2.77 7.33
N GLU A 81 3.44 3.06 8.20
CA GLU A 81 4.74 3.67 7.88
C GLU A 81 5.65 2.78 6.99
N LYS A 82 5.42 1.47 6.97
CA LYS A 82 6.20 0.53 6.14
C LYS A 82 5.57 0.27 4.78
N ILE A 83 4.34 0.73 4.54
CA ILE A 83 3.67 0.57 3.25
C ILE A 83 4.28 1.57 2.27
N THR A 84 4.93 1.05 1.23
CA THR A 84 5.57 1.87 0.20
C THR A 84 4.61 2.16 -0.94
N ASP A 85 3.86 1.16 -1.37
CA ASP A 85 2.90 1.28 -2.45
C ASP A 85 1.60 0.53 -2.14
N VAL A 86 0.49 1.09 -2.63
CA VAL A 86 -0.84 0.49 -2.58
C VAL A 86 -1.42 0.50 -3.99
N ALA A 87 -1.30 -0.63 -4.67
CA ALA A 87 -1.80 -0.81 -6.02
C ALA A 87 -3.22 -1.41 -6.01
N LEU A 88 -4.10 -0.85 -6.84
CA LEU A 88 -5.40 -1.41 -7.16
C LEU A 88 -5.31 -2.16 -8.48
N ILE A 89 -5.53 -3.47 -8.45
CA ILE A 89 -5.43 -4.36 -9.61
C ILE A 89 -6.83 -4.83 -9.98
N GLN A 90 -7.21 -4.64 -11.24
CA GLN A 90 -8.50 -5.08 -11.76
C GLN A 90 -8.39 -5.59 -13.20
N GLY A 91 -8.44 -6.91 -13.37
CA GLY A 91 -8.46 -7.55 -14.69
C GLY A 91 -9.85 -7.51 -15.37
N PRO A 92 -9.96 -7.80 -16.67
CA PRO A 92 -11.23 -7.79 -17.41
C PRO A 92 -12.30 -8.70 -16.79
N ILE A 93 -11.92 -9.92 -16.38
CA ILE A 93 -12.84 -10.86 -15.73
C ILE A 93 -13.23 -10.35 -14.34
N MET A 94 -12.29 -9.77 -13.60
CA MET A 94 -12.59 -9.18 -12.30
C MET A 94 -13.58 -8.01 -12.42
N ARG A 95 -13.46 -7.17 -13.46
CA ARG A 95 -14.43 -6.11 -13.77
C ARG A 95 -15.83 -6.66 -14.00
N ALA A 96 -15.95 -7.77 -14.74
CA ALA A 96 -17.25 -8.41 -14.98
C ALA A 96 -17.92 -8.93 -13.69
N PHE A 97 -17.13 -9.24 -12.66
CA PHE A 97 -17.61 -9.70 -11.34
C PHE A 97 -17.61 -8.62 -10.26
N ASP A 98 -17.31 -7.36 -10.61
CA ASP A 98 -17.12 -6.24 -9.68
C ASP A 98 -16.15 -6.59 -8.53
N LEU A 99 -15.05 -7.23 -8.91
CA LEU A 99 -13.97 -7.61 -8.01
C LEU A 99 -12.77 -6.70 -8.24
N GLN A 100 -12.12 -6.30 -7.15
CA GLN A 100 -10.90 -5.53 -7.15
C GLN A 100 -9.89 -6.22 -6.22
N GLN A 101 -8.61 -6.16 -6.58
CA GLN A 101 -7.52 -6.67 -5.75
C GLN A 101 -6.67 -5.51 -5.25
N LEU A 102 -6.47 -5.44 -3.95
CA LEU A 102 -5.54 -4.52 -3.33
C LEU A 102 -4.21 -5.24 -3.12
N SER A 103 -3.13 -4.65 -3.61
CA SER A 103 -1.77 -5.13 -3.39
C SER A 103 -1.00 -4.10 -2.57
N PHE A 104 -0.39 -4.55 -1.49
CA PHE A 104 0.45 -3.75 -0.60
C PHE A 104 1.89 -4.19 -0.75
N GLU A 105 2.77 -3.24 -1.01
CA GLU A 105 4.21 -3.43 -0.95
C GLU A 105 4.75 -2.84 0.35
N THR A 106 5.64 -3.58 1.01
CA THR A 106 6.24 -3.15 2.29
C THR A 106 7.75 -3.01 2.18
N ALA A 107 8.28 -1.90 2.71
CA ALA A 107 9.72 -1.66 2.79
C ALA A 107 10.42 -2.70 3.70
N GLY A 108 11.62 -3.12 3.29
CA GLY A 108 12.53 -3.93 4.11
C GLY A 108 12.16 -5.41 4.23
N GLN A 109 11.19 -5.90 3.45
CA GLN A 109 10.96 -7.32 3.26
C GLN A 109 11.27 -7.71 1.81
N SER A 110 11.96 -8.85 1.63
CA SER A 110 12.15 -9.49 0.33
C SER A 110 11.62 -10.92 0.41
N GLY A 111 10.82 -11.36 -0.56
CA GLY A 111 10.20 -12.69 -0.62
C GLY A 111 8.68 -12.70 -0.40
N GLU A 112 8.11 -13.87 -0.09
CA GLU A 112 6.66 -14.16 -0.06
C GLU A 112 5.84 -13.29 0.92
N GLY A 113 6.51 -12.53 1.78
CA GLY A 113 5.89 -11.58 2.71
C GLY A 113 6.00 -10.11 2.32
N ALA A 114 6.72 -9.77 1.24
CA ALA A 114 6.94 -8.40 0.79
C ALA A 114 5.74 -7.80 0.06
N LEU A 115 4.96 -8.67 -0.59
CA LEU A 115 3.75 -8.30 -1.33
C LEU A 115 2.55 -9.03 -0.73
N VAL A 116 1.63 -8.26 -0.15
CA VAL A 116 0.39 -8.79 0.42
C VAL A 116 -0.75 -8.37 -0.48
N SER A 117 -1.46 -9.34 -1.05
CA SER A 117 -2.62 -9.10 -1.90
C SER A 117 -3.91 -9.56 -1.24
N LEU A 118 -4.96 -8.75 -1.39
CA LEU A 118 -6.31 -8.97 -0.92
C LEU A 118 -7.28 -8.89 -2.09
N LEU A 119 -7.91 -10.01 -2.43
CA LEU A 119 -8.88 -10.10 -3.51
C LEU A 119 -10.30 -9.93 -2.99
N GLY A 120 -11.09 -9.11 -3.69
CA GLY A 120 -12.53 -9.01 -3.49
C GLY A 120 -12.96 -8.19 -2.28
N ILE A 121 -12.15 -7.20 -1.90
CA ILE A 121 -12.58 -6.17 -0.97
C ILE A 121 -13.69 -5.36 -1.64
N LYS A 122 -14.81 -5.20 -0.94
CA LYS A 122 -15.91 -4.32 -1.31
C LYS A 122 -15.44 -2.87 -1.17
N ASP A 123 -15.68 -2.05 -2.19
CA ASP A 123 -15.23 -0.66 -2.25
C ASP A 123 -13.71 -0.52 -2.00
N ALA A 124 -12.91 -1.35 -2.68
CA ALA A 124 -11.46 -1.38 -2.49
C ALA A 124 -10.78 -0.03 -2.79
N GLU A 125 -11.35 0.79 -3.67
CA GLU A 125 -10.91 2.18 -3.89
C GLU A 125 -11.06 3.04 -2.62
N MET A 126 -12.23 3.01 -1.99
CA MET A 126 -12.50 3.76 -0.74
C MET A 126 -11.60 3.26 0.41
N PHE A 127 -11.39 1.94 0.48
CA PHE A 127 -10.45 1.34 1.44
C PHE A 127 -9.00 1.80 1.21
N ARG A 128 -8.57 1.87 -0.07
CA ARG A 128 -7.24 2.39 -0.45
C ARG A 128 -7.07 3.84 -0.03
N GLU A 129 -8.04 4.69 -0.35
CA GLU A 129 -7.99 6.11 0.00
C GLU A 129 -7.91 6.31 1.51
N THR A 130 -8.70 5.56 2.28
CA THR A 130 -8.66 5.61 3.75
C THR A 130 -7.27 5.24 4.30
N ILE A 131 -6.63 4.22 3.74
CA ILE A 131 -5.26 3.82 4.12
C ILE A 131 -4.25 4.93 3.82
N LEU A 132 -4.33 5.53 2.63
CA LEU A 132 -3.42 6.59 2.22
C LEU A 132 -3.59 7.85 3.07
N GLN A 133 -4.84 8.26 3.34
CA GLN A 133 -5.13 9.37 4.23
C GLN A 133 -4.60 9.12 5.64
N GLN A 134 -4.79 7.92 6.19
CA GLN A 134 -4.28 7.58 7.51
C GLN A 134 -2.73 7.57 7.53
N LYS A 135 -2.08 7.08 6.47
CA LYS A 135 -0.62 7.14 6.33
C LYS A 135 -0.13 8.59 6.35
N ASP A 136 -0.76 9.47 5.59
CA ASP A 136 -0.37 10.88 5.48
C ASP A 136 -0.63 11.65 6.79
N ALA A 137 -1.72 11.32 7.50
CA ALA A 137 -1.99 11.82 8.84
C ALA A 137 -0.88 11.41 9.83
N LEU A 138 -0.36 10.19 9.75
CA LEU A 138 0.74 9.74 10.63
C LEU A 138 2.07 10.42 10.30
N LEU A 139 2.35 10.67 9.02
CA LEU A 139 3.56 11.36 8.58
C LEU A 139 3.54 12.84 8.96
N SER A 140 2.38 13.49 8.90
CA SER A 140 2.20 14.90 9.30
C SER A 140 2.27 15.10 10.82
N VAL A 141 1.79 14.13 11.62
CA VAL A 141 1.95 14.16 13.10
C VAL A 141 3.40 13.87 13.52
N SER A 142 4.12 13.05 12.75
CA SER A 142 5.52 12.71 13.05
C SER A 142 6.52 13.74 12.51
N SER A 143 6.09 14.59 11.57
CA SER A 143 6.83 15.79 11.20
C SER A 143 6.65 16.80 12.34
N PRO A 144 7.71 17.18 13.07
CA PRO A 144 7.59 18.34 13.94
C PRO A 144 7.18 19.49 13.02
N VAL A 145 6.16 20.24 13.44
CA VAL A 145 5.90 21.56 12.87
C VAL A 145 7.19 22.35 13.06
N VAL A 146 8.05 22.31 12.04
CA VAL A 146 9.25 23.15 12.02
C VAL A 146 8.70 24.53 11.77
N SER A 147 8.57 25.27 12.87
CA SER A 147 8.51 26.72 12.86
C SER A 147 9.88 27.21 12.36
N ASP A 148 10.17 27.03 11.07
CA ASP A 148 11.43 27.46 10.43
C ASP A 148 11.23 28.60 9.42
N SER A 149 10.01 29.14 9.35
CA SER A 149 9.77 30.34 8.54
C SER A 149 10.51 31.57 9.07
N THR A 150 11.08 31.52 10.28
CA THR A 150 11.84 32.63 10.87
C THR A 150 13.34 32.55 10.57
N ASN A 151 13.89 31.39 10.20
CA ASN A 151 15.35 31.22 10.04
C ASN A 151 15.83 31.30 8.58
N ARG A 152 14.96 31.05 7.60
CA ARG A 152 15.31 31.18 6.16
C ARG A 152 15.72 32.60 5.78
N ASP A 153 15.09 33.61 6.38
CA ASP A 153 15.46 35.01 6.16
C ASP A 153 16.83 35.33 6.76
N GLY A 154 17.17 34.73 7.91
CA GLY A 154 18.49 34.86 8.55
C GLY A 154 19.60 34.22 7.72
N ASP A 155 19.35 33.03 7.18
CA ASP A 155 20.33 32.31 6.35
C ASP A 155 20.60 33.03 5.02
N ILE A 156 19.56 33.60 4.38
CA ILE A 156 19.71 34.38 3.13
C ILE A 156 20.48 35.69 3.39
N VAL A 157 20.26 36.35 4.52
CA VAL A 157 21.02 37.56 4.91
C VAL A 157 22.49 37.21 5.17
N ALA A 158 22.78 36.10 5.87
CA ALA A 158 24.15 35.65 6.14
C ALA A 158 24.91 35.27 4.86
N LEU A 159 24.24 34.62 3.91
CA LEU A 159 24.79 34.31 2.58
C LEU A 159 25.13 35.60 1.80
N THR A 160 24.24 36.59 1.83
CA THR A 160 24.45 37.89 1.15
C THR A 160 25.63 38.65 1.73
N GLU A 161 25.77 38.66 3.06
CA GLU A 161 26.89 39.30 3.75
C GLU A 161 28.22 38.61 3.44
N SER A 162 28.23 37.28 3.36
CA SER A 162 29.43 36.52 2.99
C SER A 162 29.87 36.81 1.55
N VAL A 163 28.94 36.95 0.60
CA VAL A 163 29.25 37.30 -0.79
C VAL A 163 29.85 38.71 -0.85
N HIS A 164 29.26 39.69 -0.17
CA HIS A 164 29.78 41.06 -0.14
C HIS A 164 31.20 41.14 0.46
N ARG A 165 31.47 40.35 1.50
CA ARG A 165 32.80 40.25 2.11
C ARG A 165 33.85 39.68 1.14
N ILE A 166 33.47 38.67 0.34
CA ILE A 166 34.35 38.09 -0.68
C ILE A 166 34.68 39.10 -1.78
N GLU A 167 33.69 39.88 -2.24
CA GLU A 167 33.91 40.94 -3.23
C GLU A 167 34.91 42.00 -2.75
N GLN A 168 34.77 42.46 -1.49
CA GLN A 168 35.70 43.43 -0.91
C GLN A 168 37.14 42.89 -0.80
N LEU A 169 37.31 41.61 -0.47
CA LEU A 169 38.63 40.98 -0.40
C LEU A 169 39.25 40.83 -1.79
N LEU A 170 38.46 40.50 -2.80
CA LEU A 170 38.91 40.43 -4.19
C LEU A 170 39.33 41.80 -4.73
N GLN A 171 38.57 42.85 -4.42
CA GLN A 171 38.89 44.20 -4.87
C GLN A 171 40.21 44.71 -4.28
N LYS A 172 40.47 44.44 -2.99
CA LYS A 172 41.77 44.73 -2.36
C LYS A 172 42.93 43.95 -3.00
N LEU A 173 42.71 42.70 -3.38
CA LEU A 173 43.73 41.88 -4.06
C LEU A 173 44.02 42.37 -5.48
N VAL A 174 42.99 42.84 -6.20
CA VAL A 174 43.16 43.42 -7.54
C VAL A 174 43.93 44.73 -7.47
N GLU A 175 43.57 45.65 -6.56
CA GLU A 175 44.26 46.92 -6.36
C GLU A 175 45.74 46.72 -6.01
N HIS A 176 46.04 45.78 -5.10
CA HIS A 176 47.41 45.42 -4.72
C HIS A 176 48.22 44.78 -5.87
N LYS A 177 47.55 44.10 -6.81
CA LYS A 177 48.20 43.51 -7.99
C LYS A 177 48.44 44.52 -9.11
N THR A 178 47.63 45.56 -9.23
CA THR A 178 47.80 46.66 -10.20
C THR A 178 48.78 47.75 -9.74
N ALA A 179 49.09 47.82 -8.44
CA ALA A 179 50.05 48.77 -7.88
C ALA A 179 51.52 48.27 -7.91
N LYS A 180 51.78 47.12 -8.53
CA LYS A 180 53.10 46.50 -8.69
C LYS A 180 53.38 46.25 -10.18
#